data_AF-A0A951P6H5-F1
#
_entry.id   AF-A0A951P6H5-F1
#
_cell.length_a   1.000
_cell.length_b   1.000
_cell.length_c   1.000
_cell.angle_alpha   90.00
_cell.angle_beta   90.00
_cell.angle_gamma   90.00
#
_symmetry.space_group_name_H-M   'P 1'
#
loop_
_entity.id
_entity.type
_entity.pdbx_description
1 polymer ?
#
loop_
_entity_poly.entity_id
_entity_poly.type
_entity_poly.pdbx_seq_one_letter_code
_entity_poly.pdbx_strand_id
1 'polypeptide(L)'
;MIPFFAFPDEIRRAIYTTNAIESLNMTLRKVIKNHRAFPTDESALKVIYLAMHNVARKWTMPISNWKPALNRFAIEFGDHMPM
;
A
#
# COMPACT_ATOMS: atom_id res chain seq x y z
N MET A 1 25.18 -1.18 -6.36
CA MET A 1 24.00 -1.36 -7.25
C MET A 1 22.75 -1.08 -6.43
N ILE A 2 21.79 -0.29 -6.93
CA ILE A 2 20.52 -0.04 -6.23
C ILE A 2 19.52 -1.12 -6.68
N PRO A 3 19.03 -2.01 -5.79
CA PRO A 3 18.19 -3.16 -6.16
C PRO A 3 16.94 -2.77 -6.96
N PHE A 4 16.38 -1.59 -6.69
CA PHE A 4 15.20 -1.09 -7.40
C PHE A 4 15.39 -0.97 -8.91
N PHE A 5 16.58 -0.61 -9.39
CA PHE A 5 16.86 -0.49 -10.82
C PHE A 5 17.10 -1.82 -11.51
N ALA A 6 17.18 -2.93 -10.77
CA ALA A 6 17.19 -4.26 -11.35
C ALA A 6 15.79 -4.67 -11.86
N PHE A 7 14.72 -4.02 -11.39
CA PHE A 7 13.37 -4.33 -11.83
C PHE A 7 13.07 -3.74 -13.23
N PRO A 8 12.39 -4.52 -14.09
CA PRO A 8 11.79 -4.03 -15.32
C PRO A 8 10.89 -2.82 -15.11
N ASP A 9 10.70 -2.05 -16.17
CA ASP A 9 9.99 -0.78 -16.12
C ASP A 9 8.53 -0.93 -15.66
N GLU A 10 7.86 -2.00 -16.04
CA GLU A 10 6.48 -2.31 -15.64
C GLU A 10 6.36 -2.51 -14.12
N ILE A 11 7.35 -3.18 -13.51
CA ILE A 11 7.40 -3.41 -12.06
C ILE A 11 7.75 -2.11 -11.33
N ARG A 12 8.75 -1.36 -11.82
CA ARG A 12 9.11 -0.06 -11.24
C ARG A 12 7.94 0.92 -11.28
N ARG A 13 7.16 0.93 -12.36
CA ARG A 13 5.96 1.76 -12.48
C ARG A 13 4.88 1.39 -11.46
N ALA A 14 4.74 0.12 -11.11
CA ALA A 14 3.80 -0.28 -10.05
C ALA A 14 4.30 0.12 -8.64
N ILE A 15 5.62 0.13 -8.43
CA ILE A 15 6.22 0.49 -7.13
C ILE A 15 6.25 2.00 -6.92
N TYR A 16 6.57 2.80 -7.94
CA TYR A 16 6.75 4.26 -7.79
C TYR A 16 5.45 5.03 -7.52
N THR A 17 4.27 4.39 -7.60
CA THR A 17 3.02 5.09 -7.31
C THR A 17 2.94 5.41 -5.82
N THR A 18 3.54 6.53 -5.40
CA THR A 18 3.58 6.98 -4.00
C THR A 18 2.19 7.37 -3.47
N ASN A 19 1.25 7.66 -4.38
CA ASN A 19 -0.13 8.04 -4.08
C ASN A 19 -0.84 7.12 -3.08
N ALA A 20 -0.59 5.80 -3.12
CA ALA A 20 -1.27 4.86 -2.22
C ALA A 20 -0.80 5.03 -0.76
N ILE A 21 0.52 5.08 -0.55
CA ILE A 21 1.13 5.25 0.78
C ILE A 21 0.84 6.65 1.32
N GLU A 22 0.95 7.68 0.48
CA GLU A 22 0.65 9.06 0.85
C GLU A 22 -0.82 9.24 1.24
N SER A 23 -1.76 8.68 0.46
CA SER A 23 -3.20 8.73 0.75
C SER A 23 -3.55 8.03 2.06
N LEU A 24 -2.95 6.85 2.33
CA LEU A 24 -3.11 6.16 3.60
C LEU A 24 -2.58 7.00 4.76
N ASN A 25 -1.34 7.51 4.66
CA ASN A 25 -0.73 8.34 5.69
C ASN A 25 -1.52 9.61 5.97
N MET A 26 -2.06 10.26 4.93
CA MET A 26 -2.92 11.43 5.06
C MET A 26 -4.19 11.10 5.85
N THR A 27 -4.81 9.95 5.56
CA THR A 27 -6.01 9.49 6.26
C THR A 27 -5.72 9.17 7.73
N LEU A 28 -4.63 8.45 8.01
CA LEU A 28 -4.22 8.13 9.38
C LEU A 28 -3.90 9.39 10.19
N ARG A 29 -3.15 10.34 9.61
CA ARG A 29 -2.88 11.64 10.26
C ARG A 29 -4.16 12.41 10.56
N LYS A 30 -5.14 12.39 9.66
CA LYS A 30 -6.44 13.05 9.87
C LYS A 30 -7.20 12.45 11.06
N VAL A 31 -7.20 11.13 11.20
CA VAL A 31 -7.87 10.44 12.31
C VAL A 31 -7.14 10.74 13.63
N ILE A 32 -5.81 10.64 13.65
CA ILE A 32 -5.01 10.90 14.85
C ILE A 32 -5.08 12.36 15.29
N LYS A 33 -5.14 13.32 14.36
CA LYS A 33 -5.20 14.76 14.67
C LYS A 33 -6.38 15.14 15.57
N ASN A 34 -7.48 14.40 15.51
CA ASN A 34 -8.65 14.63 16.36
C ASN A 34 -8.48 14.13 17.80
N HIS A 35 -7.44 13.34 18.06
CA HIS A 35 -7.10 12.81 19.39
C HIS A 35 -5.87 13.53 19.93
N ARG A 36 -6.03 14.31 21.01
CA ARG A 36 -4.92 15.07 21.63
C ARG A 36 -3.94 14.16 22.36
N ALA A 37 -4.42 13.05 22.92
CA ALA A 37 -3.65 11.98 23.53
C ALA A 37 -4.49 10.69 23.51
N PHE A 38 -3.82 9.53 23.59
CA PHE A 38 -4.48 8.24 23.77
C PHE A 38 -4.31 7.79 25.23
N PRO A 39 -5.36 7.29 25.89
CA PRO A 39 -5.29 6.84 27.28
C PRO A 39 -4.49 5.54 27.46
N THR A 40 -4.49 4.66 26.44
CA THR A 40 -3.68 3.43 26.41
C THR A 40 -3.20 3.11 24.99
N ASP A 41 -2.20 2.25 24.86
CA ASP A 41 -1.72 1.78 23.58
C ASP A 41 -2.79 0.99 22.81
N GLU A 42 -3.64 0.20 23.50
CA GLU A 42 -4.73 -0.51 22.82
C GLU A 42 -5.74 0.45 22.22
N SER A 43 -6.01 1.59 22.88
CA SER A 43 -6.92 2.60 22.35
C SER A 43 -6.37 3.24 21.07
N ALA A 44 -5.05 3.49 21.01
CA ALA A 44 -4.38 3.98 19.80
C ALA A 44 -4.43 2.95 18.67
N LEU A 45 -4.11 1.69 18.96
CA LEU A 45 -4.17 0.59 17.99
C LEU A 45 -5.58 0.40 17.43
N LYS A 46 -6.61 0.46 18.28
CA LYS A 46 -8.01 0.32 17.85
C LYS A 46 -8.43 1.43 16.89
N VAL A 47 -8.02 2.66 17.14
CA VAL A 47 -8.31 3.80 16.26
C VAL A 47 -7.64 3.63 14.89
N ILE A 48 -6.36 3.23 14.87
CA ILE A 48 -5.64 2.96 13.62
C ILE A 48 -6.28 1.79 12.87
N TYR A 49 -6.62 0.70 13.56
CA TYR A 49 -7.28 -0.46 12.98
C TYR A 49 -8.60 -0.08 12.29
N LEU A 50 -9.48 0.67 12.98
CA LEU A 50 -10.75 1.11 12.41
C LEU A 50 -10.55 2.04 11.21
N ALA A 51 -9.55 2.93 11.27
CA ALA A 51 -9.21 3.81 10.15
C ALA A 51 -8.76 3.00 8.92
N MET A 52 -7.85 2.04 9.10
CA MET A 52 -7.37 1.15 8.05
C MET A 52 -8.51 0.31 7.46
N HIS A 53 -9.38 -0.24 8.32
CA HIS A 53 -10.54 -1.02 7.88
C HIS A 53 -11.47 -0.19 6.98
N ASN A 54 -11.75 1.07 7.36
CA ASN A 54 -12.56 1.97 6.56
C ASN A 54 -11.90 2.38 5.24
N VAL A 55 -10.57 2.53 5.21
CA VAL A 55 -9.81 2.78 3.98
C VAL A 55 -9.86 1.57 3.05
N ALA A 56 -9.61 0.37 3.58
CA ALA A 56 -9.61 -0.87 2.82
C ALA A 56 -10.96 -1.11 2.12
N ARG A 57 -12.08 -0.77 2.76
CA ARG A 57 -13.42 -0.84 2.14
C ARG A 57 -13.58 0.02 0.89
N LYS A 58 -12.75 1.06 0.70
CA LYS A 58 -12.77 1.95 -0.47
C LYS A 58 -11.75 1.54 -1.54
N TRP A 59 -10.84 0.62 -1.24
CA TRP A 59 -9.87 0.10 -2.21
C TRP A 59 -10.51 -0.96 -3.11
N THR A 60 -11.43 -0.51 -3.97
CA THR A 60 -12.13 -1.36 -4.93
C THR A 60 -11.50 -1.34 -6.32
N MET A 61 -10.67 -0.33 -6.60
CA MET A 61 -10.04 -0.16 -7.90
C MET A 61 -8.67 -0.84 -7.95
N PRO A 62 -8.33 -1.54 -9.05
CA PRO A 62 -7.01 -2.13 -9.22
C PRO A 62 -5.93 -1.06 -9.36
N ILE A 63 -4.70 -1.42 -8.99
CA ILE A 63 -3.52 -0.56 -9.17
C ILE A 63 -3.38 -0.22 -10.67
N SER A 64 -3.04 1.04 -10.96
CA SER A 64 -2.81 1.46 -12.34
C SER A 64 -1.65 0.66 -12.96
N ASN A 65 -1.84 0.16 -14.18
CA ASN A 65 -0.87 -0.71 -14.87
C ASN A 65 -0.54 -2.02 -14.13
N TRP A 66 -1.41 -2.50 -13.24
CA TRP A 66 -1.18 -3.74 -12.51
C TRP A 66 -1.03 -4.96 -13.40
N LYS A 67 -1.86 -5.10 -14.44
CA LYS A 67 -1.83 -6.28 -15.33
C LYS A 67 -0.50 -6.43 -16.08
N PRO A 68 0.06 -5.39 -16.73
CA PRO A 68 1.41 -5.45 -17.29
C PRO A 68 2.49 -5.81 -16.24
N ALA A 69 2.42 -5.22 -15.05
CA ALA A 69 3.37 -5.53 -13.97
C ALA A 69 3.26 -7.00 -13.53
N LEU A 70 2.04 -7.52 -13.39
CA LEU A 70 1.76 -8.90 -13.00
C LEU A 70 2.32 -9.90 -14.03
N ASN A 71 2.11 -9.63 -15.32
CA ASN A 71 2.71 -10.45 -16.40
C ASN A 71 4.24 -10.45 -16.29
N ARG A 72 4.83 -9.30 -15.94
CA ARG A 72 6.28 -9.21 -15.77
C ARG A 72 6.76 -9.94 -14.53
N PHE A 73 6.02 -9.87 -13.42
CA PHE A 73 6.30 -10.67 -12.23
C PHE A 73 6.25 -12.18 -12.52
N ALA A 74 5.29 -12.64 -13.32
CA ALA A 74 5.21 -14.05 -13.71
C ALA A 74 6.41 -14.52 -14.57
N ILE A 75 6.98 -13.64 -15.40
CA ILE A 75 8.19 -13.96 -16.18
C ILE A 75 9.44 -14.00 -15.30
N GLU A 76 9.63 -13.00 -14.45
CA GLU A 76 10.85 -12.87 -13.62
C GLU A 76 10.84 -13.81 -12.39
N PHE A 77 9.66 -14.17 -11.88
CA PHE A 77 9.47 -14.91 -10.64
C PHE A 77 8.45 -16.06 -10.75
N GLY A 78 8.34 -16.69 -11.93
CA GLY A 78 7.34 -17.72 -12.21
C GLY A 78 7.25 -18.84 -11.17
N ASP A 79 8.39 -19.33 -10.69
CA ASP A 79 8.46 -20.39 -9.66
C ASP A 79 7.89 -19.99 -8.29
N HIS A 80 7.68 -18.69 -8.06
CA HIS A 80 7.22 -18.11 -6.80
C HIS A 80 5.81 -17.50 -6.91
N MET A 81 5.18 -17.56 -8.09
CA MET A 81 3.86 -16.99 -8.33
C MET A 81 2.79 -18.09 -8.31
N PRO A 82 1.69 -17.91 -7.56
CA PRO A 82 0.55 -18.81 -7.67
C PRO A 82 -0.05 -18.67 -9.07
N MET A 83 -0.26 -19.82 -9.73
CA MET A 83 -0.95 -19.94 -11.02
C MET A 83 -2.43 -19.57 -10.89
#